data_AF-A0A484CTB8-F1
#
_entry.id   AF-A0A484CTB8-F1
#
_cell.length_a   1.000
_cell.length_b   1.000
_cell.length_c   1.000
_cell.angle_alpha   90.00
_cell.angle_beta   90.00
_cell.angle_gamma   90.00
#
_symmetry.space_group_name_H-M   'P 1'
#
loop_
_entity.id
_entity.type
_entity.pdbx_description
1 polymer ?
#
loop_
_entity_poly.entity_id
_entity_poly.type
_entity_poly.pdbx_seq_one_letter_code
_entity_poly.pdbx_strand_id
1 'polypeptide(L)'
;MAGGVRKKSPGSPSPLWGKLHTLWQDKHLVLFKTEYTLLVVSVLWFLEIGINLWVIQKVAYTEIDWKAYMDEVEGVINGTYDYTELKGDTGPLVYPAGFVYIFTALYYITSRGVNIRLAQYLFAAFYLITLLLVFRIYNRTKKVPPYVFFFVCCASYRIHSIFVLRLFNDPVAMMLLFAAVNLFMDGSWTLGCGLYRQE
;
A
#
# COMPACT_ATOMS: atom_id res chain seq x y z
N MET A 1 71.52 -2.17 12.27
CA MET A 1 70.50 -2.65 11.31
C MET A 1 69.46 -3.42 12.10
N ALA A 2 68.28 -2.81 12.33
CA ALA A 2 66.99 -3.15 11.67
C ALA A 2 66.40 -4.48 12.21
N GLY A 3 65.16 -4.56 12.72
CA GLY A 3 64.08 -3.59 12.75
C GLY A 3 63.00 -4.00 13.77
N GLY A 4 62.31 -2.99 14.30
CA GLY A 4 61.19 -3.15 15.22
C GLY A 4 59.95 -3.70 14.52
N VAL A 5 59.43 -4.81 15.02
CA VAL A 5 58.15 -5.37 14.59
C VAL A 5 57.02 -4.54 15.21
N ARG A 6 56.39 -3.67 14.40
CA ARG A 6 55.15 -2.96 14.76
C ARG A 6 54.03 -3.97 14.98
N LYS A 7 53.58 -4.15 16.23
CA LYS A 7 52.30 -4.79 16.55
C LYS A 7 51.17 -3.98 15.93
N LYS A 8 50.44 -4.56 14.97
CA LYS A 8 49.16 -4.03 14.47
C LYS A 8 48.14 -4.10 15.61
N SER A 9 47.63 -2.96 16.05
CA SER A 9 46.45 -2.87 16.91
C SER A 9 45.25 -3.51 16.21
N PRO A 10 44.43 -4.33 16.89
CA PRO A 10 43.20 -4.83 16.30
C PRO A 10 42.28 -3.63 16.03
N GLY A 11 41.93 -3.43 14.76
CA GLY A 11 41.01 -2.37 14.35
C GLY A 11 39.72 -2.49 15.15
N SER A 12 39.31 -1.40 15.81
CA SER A 12 38.02 -1.31 16.48
C SER A 12 36.92 -1.78 15.53
N PRO A 13 36.05 -2.73 15.92
CA PRO A 13 34.92 -3.09 15.08
C PRO A 13 34.12 -1.82 14.81
N SER A 14 33.73 -1.61 13.56
CA SER A 14 32.97 -0.42 13.18
C SER A 14 31.72 -0.31 14.08
N PRO A 15 31.31 0.89 14.49
CA PRO A 15 30.18 1.07 15.42
C PRO A 15 28.87 0.44 14.90
N LEU A 16 28.77 0.26 13.57
CA LEU A 16 27.70 -0.49 12.91
C LEU A 16 27.72 -1.99 13.21
N TRP A 17 28.89 -2.62 13.26
CA TRP A 17 29.02 -4.05 13.54
C TRP A 17 28.69 -4.37 15.00
N GLY A 18 29.07 -3.48 15.92
CA GLY A 18 28.67 -3.56 17.33
C GLY A 18 27.15 -3.45 17.50
N LYS A 19 26.52 -2.48 16.83
CA LYS A 19 25.05 -2.33 16.82
C LYS A 19 24.33 -3.55 16.23
N LEU A 20 24.85 -4.11 15.13
CA LEU A 20 24.30 -5.34 14.52
C LEU A 20 24.37 -6.52 15.49
N HIS A 21 25.49 -6.67 16.21
CA HIS A 21 25.67 -7.78 17.13
C HIS A 21 24.76 -7.65 18.37
N THR A 22 24.57 -6.45 18.89
CA THR A 22 23.58 -6.20 19.96
C THR A 22 22.14 -6.42 19.50
N LEU A 23 21.80 -5.99 18.28
CA LEU A 23 20.48 -6.26 17.68
C LEU A 23 20.21 -7.76 17.47
N TRP A 24 21.26 -8.54 17.17
CA TRP A 24 21.17 -9.99 17.03
C TRP A 24 20.92 -10.72 18.37
N GLN A 25 21.52 -10.23 19.46
CA GLN A 25 21.27 -10.76 20.81
C GLN A 25 19.88 -10.37 21.32
N ASP A 26 19.42 -9.16 20.98
CA ASP A 26 18.13 -8.59 21.39
C ASP A 26 16.98 -8.86 20.40
N LYS A 27 17.11 -9.89 19.55
CA LYS A 27 16.11 -10.26 18.52
C LYS A 27 14.67 -10.39 19.04
N HIS A 28 14.49 -10.82 20.28
CA HIS A 28 13.18 -10.87 20.92
C HIS A 28 12.70 -9.47 21.33
N LEU A 29 13.58 -8.60 21.81
CA LEU A 29 13.24 -7.22 22.20
C LEU A 29 12.86 -6.35 20.99
N VAL A 30 13.42 -6.60 19.80
CA VAL A 30 13.03 -5.92 18.55
C VAL A 30 11.57 -6.19 18.17
N LEU A 31 11.05 -7.39 18.50
CA LEU A 31 9.67 -7.80 18.22
C LEU A 31 8.65 -7.31 19.25
N PHE A 32 9.10 -6.85 20.42
CA PHE A 32 8.23 -6.44 21.54
C PHE A 32 8.39 -4.98 21.96
N LYS A 33 9.53 -4.32 21.70
CA LYS A 33 9.76 -2.92 22.05
C LYS A 33 9.28 -1.98 20.95
N THR A 34 8.48 -0.99 21.36
CA THR A 34 7.86 0.01 20.50
C THR A 34 8.86 0.95 19.82
N GLU A 35 10.09 1.05 20.33
CA GLU A 35 11.16 1.87 19.78
C GLU A 35 11.67 1.36 18.42
N TYR A 36 11.59 0.05 18.18
CA TYR A 36 12.00 -0.56 16.91
C TYR A 36 10.85 -0.74 15.92
N THR A 37 9.61 -0.40 16.30
CA THR A 37 8.42 -0.54 15.45
C THR A 37 8.58 0.17 14.12
N LEU A 38 9.10 1.41 14.11
CA LEU A 38 9.28 2.18 12.88
C LEU A 38 10.30 1.53 11.94
N LEU A 39 11.37 0.94 12.48
CA LEU A 39 12.38 0.24 11.69
C LEU A 39 11.79 -1.04 11.09
N VAL A 40 11.10 -1.85 11.89
CA VAL A 40 10.43 -3.09 11.44
C VAL A 40 9.40 -2.76 10.35
N VAL A 41 8.55 -1.77 10.57
CA VAL A 41 7.55 -1.29 9.60
C VAL A 41 8.22 -0.82 8.31
N SER A 42 9.31 -0.05 8.38
CA SER A 42 10.01 0.44 7.19
C SER A 42 10.58 -0.71 6.37
N VAL A 43 11.22 -1.69 7.02
CA VAL A 43 11.77 -2.87 6.33
C VAL A 43 10.65 -3.68 5.69
N LEU A 44 9.55 -3.94 6.41
CA LEU A 44 8.40 -4.66 5.87
C LEU A 44 7.81 -3.92 4.67
N TRP A 45 7.69 -2.59 4.73
CA TRP A 45 7.17 -1.79 3.63
C TRP A 45 8.05 -1.86 2.38
N PHE A 46 9.39 -1.81 2.53
CA PHE A 46 10.31 -2.00 1.39
C PHE A 46 10.23 -3.41 0.80
N LEU A 47 10.06 -4.44 1.64
CA LEU A 47 9.86 -5.81 1.17
C LEU A 47 8.55 -5.93 0.37
N GLU A 48 7.49 -5.29 0.84
CA GLU A 48 6.18 -5.26 0.17
C GLU A 48 6.25 -4.58 -1.21
N ILE A 49 7.07 -3.54 -1.38
CA ILE A 49 7.34 -2.98 -2.72
C ILE A 49 7.91 -4.06 -3.65
N GLY A 50 8.93 -4.79 -3.19
CA GLY A 50 9.55 -5.85 -3.97
C GLY A 50 8.57 -6.97 -4.34
N ILE A 51 7.71 -7.36 -3.39
CA ILE A 51 6.67 -8.38 -3.61
C ILE A 51 5.66 -7.88 -4.66
N ASN A 52 5.16 -6.65 -4.54
CA ASN A 52 4.21 -6.08 -5.51
C ASN A 52 4.80 -6.06 -6.92
N LEU A 53 6.04 -5.60 -7.08
CA LEU A 53 6.72 -5.60 -8.38
C LEU A 53 6.90 -7.02 -8.94
N TRP A 54 7.26 -7.98 -8.07
CA TRP A 54 7.41 -9.38 -8.47
C TRP A 54 6.08 -9.98 -8.91
N VAL A 55 4.98 -9.73 -8.18
CA VAL A 55 3.63 -10.19 -8.53
C VAL A 55 3.21 -9.63 -9.89
N ILE A 56 3.38 -8.32 -10.13
CA ILE A 56 3.05 -7.68 -11.42
C ILE A 56 3.80 -8.33 -12.59
N GLN A 57 5.06 -8.71 -12.38
CA GLN A 57 5.89 -9.27 -13.45
C GLN A 57 5.70 -10.77 -13.68
N LYS A 58 5.35 -11.52 -12.63
CA LYS A 58 5.33 -12.99 -12.66
C LYS A 58 3.94 -13.59 -12.74
N VAL A 59 2.92 -12.90 -12.23
CA VAL A 59 1.56 -13.42 -12.20
C VAL A 59 0.76 -12.80 -13.34
N ALA A 60 0.06 -13.64 -14.09
CA ALA A 60 -0.80 -13.17 -15.16
C ALA A 60 -1.95 -12.31 -14.60
N TYR A 61 -2.18 -11.17 -15.24
CA TYR A 61 -3.33 -10.32 -14.98
C TYR A 61 -4.63 -11.11 -15.25
N THR A 62 -5.62 -10.94 -14.38
CA THR A 62 -6.95 -11.55 -14.56
C THR A 62 -7.97 -10.43 -14.66
N GLU A 63 -8.46 -10.21 -15.87
CA GLU A 63 -9.47 -9.20 -16.16
C GLU A 63 -10.82 -9.65 -15.60
N ILE A 64 -11.41 -8.84 -14.71
CA ILE A 64 -12.75 -9.05 -14.18
C ILE A 64 -13.57 -7.79 -14.39
N ASP A 65 -13.31 -6.73 -13.62
CA ASP A 65 -14.14 -5.53 -13.65
C ASP A 65 -13.44 -4.29 -14.24
N TRP A 66 -12.12 -4.32 -14.47
CA TRP A 66 -11.39 -3.15 -14.97
C TRP A 66 -11.99 -2.59 -16.26
N LYS A 67 -12.28 -3.45 -17.24
CA LYS A 67 -12.86 -3.03 -18.50
C LYS A 67 -14.27 -2.46 -18.33
N ALA A 68 -15.10 -3.13 -17.51
CA ALA A 68 -16.43 -2.62 -17.18
C ALA A 68 -16.35 -1.23 -16.54
N TYR A 69 -15.38 -0.98 -15.65
CA TYR A 69 -15.16 0.34 -15.07
C TYR A 69 -14.73 1.39 -16.11
N MET A 70 -13.90 1.02 -17.07
CA MET A 70 -13.49 1.93 -18.14
C MET A 70 -14.67 2.27 -19.06
N ASP A 71 -15.51 1.28 -19.39
CA ASP A 71 -16.71 1.47 -20.22
C ASP A 71 -17.76 2.34 -19.52
N GLU A 72 -18.01 2.10 -18.23
CA GLU A 72 -18.91 2.91 -17.40
C GLU A 72 -18.46 4.38 -17.33
N VAL A 73 -17.16 4.59 -17.10
CA VAL A 73 -16.57 5.94 -17.04
C VAL A 73 -16.56 6.62 -18.40
N GLU A 74 -16.30 5.87 -19.48
CA GLU A 74 -16.38 6.41 -20.84
C GLU A 74 -17.80 6.88 -21.20
N GLY A 75 -18.83 6.17 -20.75
CA GLY A 75 -20.22 6.62 -20.85
C GLY A 75 -20.44 8.00 -20.22
N VAL A 76 -19.91 8.22 -19.02
CA VAL A 76 -20.00 9.53 -18.34
C VAL A 76 -19.21 10.61 -19.06
N ILE A 77 -18.00 10.30 -19.54
CA ILE A 77 -17.17 11.23 -20.30
C ILE A 77 -17.87 11.65 -21.61
N ASN A 78 -18.63 10.74 -22.22
CA ASN A 78 -19.41 10.98 -23.44
C ASN A 78 -20.73 11.73 -23.19
N GLY A 79 -21.05 12.08 -21.93
CA GLY A 79 -22.20 12.91 -21.56
C GLY A 79 -23.43 12.15 -21.07
N THR A 80 -23.32 10.84 -20.85
CA THR A 80 -24.40 10.04 -20.24
C THR A 80 -24.32 10.15 -18.72
N TYR A 81 -25.29 10.80 -18.09
CA TYR A 81 -25.38 10.92 -16.63
C TYR A 81 -26.51 10.08 -16.02
N ASP A 82 -27.31 9.41 -16.85
CA ASP A 82 -28.32 8.48 -16.38
C ASP A 82 -27.66 7.15 -15.97
N TYR A 83 -27.60 6.89 -14.67
CA TYR A 83 -27.04 5.66 -14.10
C TYR A 83 -27.72 4.38 -14.62
N THR A 84 -28.97 4.47 -15.11
CA THR A 84 -29.66 3.31 -15.69
C THR A 84 -29.10 2.91 -17.06
N GLU A 85 -28.40 3.83 -17.72
CA GLU A 85 -27.77 3.66 -19.03
C GLU A 85 -26.27 3.33 -18.92
N LEU A 86 -25.62 3.68 -17.80
CA LEU A 86 -24.21 3.38 -17.53
C LEU A 86 -24.03 1.91 -17.16
N LYS A 87 -23.59 1.09 -18.12
CA LYS A 87 -23.37 -0.36 -17.93
C LYS A 87 -22.10 -0.82 -18.63
N GLY A 88 -21.32 -1.65 -17.95
CA GLY A 88 -20.22 -2.41 -18.55
C GLY A 88 -20.59 -3.88 -18.78
N ASP A 89 -19.61 -4.67 -19.23
CA ASP A 89 -19.77 -6.11 -19.47
C ASP A 89 -20.20 -6.90 -18.20
N THR A 90 -19.96 -6.36 -17.00
CA THR A 90 -20.28 -7.00 -15.71
C THR A 90 -21.57 -6.49 -15.06
N GLY A 91 -22.27 -5.54 -15.68
CA GLY A 91 -23.56 -5.02 -15.19
C GLY A 91 -23.64 -3.49 -15.17
N PRO A 92 -24.69 -2.94 -14.53
CA PRO A 92 -24.82 -1.50 -14.38
C PRO A 92 -23.85 -0.91 -13.35
N LEU A 93 -23.52 0.37 -13.51
CA LEU A 93 -22.75 1.14 -12.55
C LEU A 93 -23.51 1.21 -11.22
N VAL A 94 -22.97 0.53 -10.20
CA VAL A 94 -23.53 0.52 -8.83
C VAL A 94 -22.78 1.41 -7.85
N TYR A 95 -21.68 2.03 -8.29
CA TYR A 95 -20.80 2.83 -7.43
C TYR A 95 -21.18 4.32 -7.42
N PRO A 96 -20.97 5.03 -6.29
CA PRO A 96 -21.25 6.46 -6.16
C PRO A 96 -20.39 7.34 -7.08
N ALA A 97 -20.70 8.63 -7.19
CA ALA A 97 -20.03 9.54 -8.13
C ALA A 97 -18.51 9.67 -7.89
N GLY A 98 -18.06 9.50 -6.65
CA GLY A 98 -16.67 9.48 -6.24
C GLY A 98 -15.86 8.40 -6.96
N PHE A 99 -16.47 7.24 -7.23
CA PHE A 99 -15.85 6.22 -8.07
C PHE A 99 -15.61 6.76 -9.48
N VAL A 100 -16.64 7.35 -10.09
CA VAL A 100 -16.57 7.89 -11.45
C VAL A 100 -15.45 8.93 -11.55
N TYR A 101 -15.34 9.86 -10.60
CA TYR A 101 -14.27 10.87 -10.62
C TYR A 101 -12.87 10.26 -10.52
N ILE A 102 -12.67 9.30 -9.61
CA ILE A 102 -11.36 8.67 -9.42
C ILE A 102 -11.00 7.83 -10.65
N PHE A 103 -11.94 7.02 -11.15
CA PHE A 103 -11.71 6.16 -12.30
C PHE A 103 -11.64 6.94 -13.62
N THR A 104 -12.24 8.14 -13.71
CA THR A 104 -12.00 9.08 -14.81
C THR A 104 -10.55 9.55 -14.84
N ALA A 105 -9.97 9.90 -13.68
CA ALA A 105 -8.56 10.24 -13.62
C ALA A 105 -7.68 9.06 -14.03
N LEU A 106 -7.99 7.85 -13.56
CA LEU A 106 -7.29 6.62 -13.96
C LEU A 106 -7.43 6.34 -15.47
N TYR A 107 -8.61 6.54 -16.05
CA TYR A 107 -8.89 6.37 -17.46
C TYR A 107 -7.95 7.23 -18.32
N TYR A 108 -7.83 8.52 -18.01
CA TYR A 108 -6.91 9.40 -18.74
C TYR A 108 -5.43 9.04 -18.56
N ILE A 109 -5.01 8.70 -17.34
CA ILE A 109 -3.61 8.34 -17.05
C ILE A 109 -3.20 7.03 -17.74
N THR A 110 -4.12 6.06 -17.83
CA THR A 110 -3.88 4.73 -18.39
C THR A 110 -4.09 4.66 -19.91
N SER A 111 -4.11 5.81 -20.60
CA SER A 111 -4.37 5.88 -22.04
C SER A 111 -5.73 5.27 -22.41
N ARG A 112 -6.80 5.75 -21.75
CA ARG A 112 -8.18 5.26 -21.88
C ARG A 112 -8.38 3.82 -21.43
N GLY A 113 -7.70 3.41 -20.35
CA GLY A 113 -7.81 2.05 -19.81
C GLY A 113 -7.01 0.97 -20.53
N VAL A 114 -6.34 1.28 -21.66
CA VAL A 114 -5.60 0.30 -22.47
C VAL A 114 -4.29 -0.13 -21.80
N ASN A 115 -3.64 0.76 -21.05
CA ASN A 115 -2.37 0.47 -20.40
C ASN A 115 -2.56 -0.20 -19.03
N ILE A 116 -2.88 -1.51 -19.06
CA ILE A 116 -3.11 -2.32 -17.86
C ILE A 116 -1.88 -2.35 -16.94
N ARG A 117 -0.67 -2.41 -17.49
CA ARG A 117 0.56 -2.43 -16.65
C ARG A 117 0.69 -1.15 -15.83
N LEU A 118 0.39 0.00 -16.43
CA LEU A 118 0.39 1.26 -15.72
C LEU A 118 -0.69 1.26 -14.63
N ALA A 119 -1.88 0.75 -14.92
CA ALA A 119 -2.94 0.58 -13.92
C ALA A 119 -2.47 -0.30 -12.74
N GLN A 120 -1.81 -1.42 -13.01
CA GLN A 120 -1.25 -2.29 -11.96
C GLN A 120 -0.24 -1.58 -11.06
N TYR A 121 0.62 -0.71 -11.62
CA TYR A 121 1.54 0.10 -10.81
C TYR A 121 0.82 1.15 -9.96
N LEU A 122 -0.24 1.79 -10.49
CA LEU A 122 -1.07 2.72 -9.72
C LEU A 122 -1.77 2.00 -8.56
N PHE A 123 -2.33 0.82 -8.81
CA PHE A 123 -2.96 0.02 -7.77
C PHE A 123 -1.98 -0.54 -6.74
N ALA A 124 -0.76 -0.87 -7.14
CA ALA A 124 0.32 -1.18 -6.20
C ALA A 124 0.65 0.04 -5.33
N ALA A 125 0.65 1.25 -5.88
CA ALA A 125 0.81 2.46 -5.08
C ALA A 125 -0.33 2.64 -4.07
N PHE A 126 -1.60 2.43 -4.47
CA PHE A 126 -2.75 2.45 -3.56
C PHE A 126 -2.63 1.42 -2.43
N TYR A 127 -2.16 0.21 -2.74
CA TYR A 127 -1.86 -0.81 -1.74
C TYR A 127 -0.80 -0.31 -0.73
N LEU A 128 0.33 0.20 -1.22
CA LEU A 128 1.42 0.68 -0.38
C LEU A 128 1.02 1.86 0.51
N ILE A 129 0.19 2.77 0.00
CA ILE A 129 -0.37 3.89 0.78
C ILE A 129 -1.31 3.36 1.86
N THR A 130 -2.21 2.44 1.51
CA THR A 130 -3.13 1.80 2.46
C THR A 130 -2.36 1.11 3.59
N LEU A 131 -1.29 0.40 3.25
CA LEU A 131 -0.43 -0.26 4.21
C LEU A 131 0.25 0.73 5.17
N LEU A 132 0.73 1.87 4.66
CA LEU A 132 1.28 2.95 5.51
C LEU A 132 0.23 3.54 6.44
N LEU A 133 -0.98 3.78 5.96
CA LEU A 133 -2.08 4.31 6.76
C LEU A 133 -2.45 3.34 7.90
N VAL A 134 -2.47 2.04 7.61
CA VAL A 134 -2.70 0.98 8.60
C VAL A 134 -1.56 0.95 9.63
N PHE A 135 -0.30 0.95 9.19
CA PHE A 135 0.86 1.00 10.08
C PHE A 135 0.86 2.24 10.98
N ARG A 136 0.44 3.40 10.44
CA ARG A 136 0.31 4.63 11.20
C ARG A 136 -0.72 4.52 12.33
N ILE A 137 -1.90 3.94 12.07
CA ILE A 137 -2.94 3.70 13.08
C ILE A 137 -2.40 2.84 14.22
N TYR A 138 -1.73 1.73 13.89
CA TYR A 138 -1.16 0.83 14.89
C TYR A 138 -0.04 1.50 15.70
N ASN A 139 0.85 2.25 15.05
CA ASN A 139 1.92 2.98 15.74
C ASN A 139 1.37 4.06 16.68
N ARG A 140 0.30 4.75 16.31
CA ARG A 140 -0.38 5.73 17.17
C ARG A 140 -1.07 5.07 18.36
N THR A 141 -1.66 3.89 18.15
CA THR A 141 -2.38 3.18 19.20
C THR A 141 -1.42 2.58 20.25
N LYS A 142 -0.18 2.21 19.88
CA LYS A 142 0.85 1.60 20.75
C LYS A 142 0.42 0.37 21.55
N LYS A 143 -0.78 -0.18 21.30
CA LYS A 143 -1.34 -1.35 22.00
C LYS A 143 -0.94 -2.68 21.36
N VAL A 144 -0.43 -2.65 20.12
CA VAL A 144 -0.19 -3.85 19.33
C VAL A 144 1.32 -4.13 19.24
N PRO A 145 1.77 -5.34 19.59
CA PRO A 145 3.17 -5.71 19.47
C PRO A 145 3.66 -5.73 18.00
N PRO A 146 4.92 -5.36 17.73
CA PRO A 146 5.50 -5.34 16.38
C PRO A 146 5.39 -6.65 15.58
N TYR A 147 5.36 -7.83 16.22
CA TYR A 147 5.23 -9.11 15.50
C TYR A 147 3.91 -9.24 14.74
N VAL A 148 2.86 -8.51 15.12
CA VAL A 148 1.55 -8.56 14.43
C VAL A 148 1.65 -7.98 13.01
N PHE A 149 2.54 -7.02 12.78
CA PHE A 149 2.75 -6.45 11.44
C PHE A 149 3.25 -7.50 10.43
N PHE A 150 4.03 -8.47 10.90
CA PHE A 150 4.46 -9.58 10.05
C PHE A 150 3.27 -10.42 9.57
N PHE A 151 2.32 -10.73 10.46
CA PHE A 151 1.12 -11.48 10.07
C PHE A 151 0.21 -10.68 9.15
N VAL A 152 0.09 -9.36 9.35
CA VAL A 152 -0.65 -8.47 8.44
C VAL A 152 -0.04 -8.51 7.04
N CYS A 153 1.29 -8.46 6.92
CA CYS A 153 1.99 -8.58 5.64
C CYS A 153 1.84 -9.99 5.03
N CYS A 154 2.04 -11.05 5.81
CA CYS A 154 1.91 -12.44 5.33
C CYS A 154 0.49 -12.85 4.95
N ALA A 155 -0.55 -12.24 5.52
CA ALA A 155 -1.95 -12.47 5.12
C ALA A 155 -2.31 -11.81 3.77
N SER A 156 -1.37 -11.10 3.14
CA SER A 156 -1.65 -10.24 1.99
C SER A 156 -1.83 -10.96 0.66
N TYR A 157 -1.72 -12.30 0.54
CA TYR A 157 -1.85 -12.97 -0.77
C TYR A 157 -3.18 -12.63 -1.48
N ARG A 158 -4.30 -12.68 -0.74
CA ARG A 158 -5.62 -12.32 -1.30
C ARG A 158 -5.71 -10.82 -1.60
N ILE A 159 -5.10 -9.98 -0.76
CA ILE A 159 -5.12 -8.52 -0.92
C ILE A 159 -4.32 -8.11 -2.15
N HIS A 160 -3.14 -8.68 -2.37
CA HIS A 160 -2.34 -8.47 -3.59
C HIS A 160 -3.12 -8.86 -4.84
N SER A 161 -3.85 -9.97 -4.79
CA SER A 161 -4.71 -10.38 -5.90
C SER A 161 -5.84 -9.39 -6.19
N ILE A 162 -6.51 -8.88 -5.15
CA ILE A 162 -7.59 -7.89 -5.27
C ILE A 162 -7.06 -6.55 -5.81
N PHE A 163 -6.00 -6.02 -5.20
CA PHE A 163 -5.44 -4.72 -5.57
C PHE A 163 -4.80 -4.77 -6.95
N VAL A 164 -3.88 -5.70 -7.19
CA VAL A 164 -2.93 -5.62 -8.31
C VAL A 164 -3.33 -6.48 -9.51
N LEU A 165 -4.03 -7.60 -9.29
CA LEU A 165 -4.37 -8.53 -10.37
C LEU A 165 -5.77 -8.32 -10.93
N ARG A 166 -6.68 -7.69 -10.17
CA ARG A 166 -8.09 -7.48 -10.57
C ARG A 166 -8.47 -6.02 -10.73
N LEU A 167 -7.74 -5.09 -10.09
CA LEU A 167 -7.94 -3.64 -10.19
C LEU A 167 -9.35 -3.20 -9.74
N PHE A 168 -9.85 -3.77 -8.63
CA PHE A 168 -11.19 -3.47 -8.10
C PHE A 168 -11.31 -2.08 -7.47
N ASN A 169 -12.52 -1.53 -7.38
CA ASN A 169 -12.76 -0.28 -6.68
C ASN A 169 -12.52 -0.38 -5.15
N ASP A 170 -12.80 -1.53 -4.53
CA ASP A 170 -12.67 -1.76 -3.09
C ASP A 170 -11.33 -1.25 -2.49
N PRO A 171 -10.16 -1.54 -3.09
CA PRO A 171 -8.87 -0.90 -2.78
C PRO A 171 -8.91 0.61 -2.53
N VAL A 172 -9.53 1.37 -3.43
CA VAL A 172 -9.59 2.82 -3.38
C VAL A 172 -10.48 3.27 -2.22
N ALA A 173 -11.63 2.62 -2.06
CA ALA A 173 -12.55 2.88 -0.95
C ALA A 173 -11.90 2.60 0.41
N MET A 174 -11.17 1.48 0.54
CA MET A 174 -10.45 1.13 1.76
C MET A 174 -9.32 2.13 2.06
N MET A 175 -8.58 2.58 1.06
CA MET A 175 -7.54 3.60 1.22
C MET A 175 -8.14 4.89 1.80
N LEU A 176 -9.27 5.36 1.25
CA LEU A 176 -9.95 6.58 1.71
C LEU A 176 -10.53 6.41 3.11
N LEU A 177 -11.09 5.25 3.43
CA LEU A 177 -11.55 4.92 4.77
C LEU A 177 -10.41 4.98 5.79
N PHE A 178 -9.27 4.33 5.53
CA PHE A 178 -8.13 4.37 6.45
C PHE A 178 -7.52 5.77 6.54
N ALA A 179 -7.57 6.58 5.48
CA ALA A 179 -7.17 7.98 5.52
C ALA A 179 -8.10 8.80 6.44
N ALA A 180 -9.42 8.62 6.32
CA ALA A 180 -10.40 9.27 7.19
C ALA A 180 -10.18 8.88 8.66
N VAL A 181 -9.95 7.60 8.96
CA VAL A 181 -9.62 7.13 10.32
C VAL A 181 -8.35 7.81 10.86
N ASN A 182 -7.30 7.92 10.06
CA ASN A 182 -6.09 8.63 10.47
C ASN A 182 -6.36 10.10 10.81
N LEU A 183 -7.18 10.80 10.02
CA LEU A 183 -7.55 12.19 10.28
C LEU A 183 -8.39 12.34 11.55
N PHE A 184 -9.30 11.40 11.82
CA PHE A 184 -10.05 11.37 13.08
C PHE A 184 -9.12 11.17 14.28
N MET A 185 -8.10 10.32 14.16
CA MET A 185 -7.08 10.13 15.21
C MET A 185 -6.20 11.36 15.44
N ASP A 186 -6.04 12.22 14.43
CA ASP A 186 -5.29 13.48 14.53
C ASP A 186 -6.17 14.66 14.98
N GLY A 187 -7.46 14.44 15.24
CA GLY A 187 -8.40 15.46 15.70
C GLY A 187 -8.96 16.37 14.59
N SER A 188 -8.72 16.05 13.32
CA SER A 188 -9.21 16.78 12.15
C SER A 188 -10.56 16.24 11.67
N TRP A 189 -11.60 16.41 12.49
CA TRP A 189 -12.91 15.80 12.30
C TRP A 189 -13.61 16.20 11.00
N THR A 190 -13.53 17.47 10.60
CA THR A 190 -14.17 17.98 9.37
C THR A 190 -13.59 17.34 8.11
N LEU A 191 -12.26 17.21 8.04
CA LEU A 191 -11.57 16.57 6.92
C LEU A 191 -11.82 15.06 6.89
N GLY A 192 -11.86 14.41 8.06
CA GLY A 192 -12.22 12.98 8.17
C GLY A 192 -13.65 12.70 7.67
N CYS A 193 -14.63 13.54 8.05
CA CYS A 193 -16.00 13.43 7.55
C CYS A 193 -16.09 13.68 6.04
N GLY A 194 -15.30 14.64 5.52
CA GLY A 194 -15.23 14.91 4.07
C GLY A 194 -14.70 13.72 3.28
N LEU A 195 -13.64 13.05 3.75
CA LEU A 195 -13.10 11.86 3.09
C LEU A 195 -14.01 10.63 3.22
N TYR A 196 -14.73 10.49 4.35
CA TYR A 196 -15.66 9.38 4.55
C TYR A 196 -16.92 9.51 3.69
N ARG A 197 -17.36 10.74 3.42
CA ARG A 197 -18.48 11.07 2.56
C ARG A 197 -18.06 10.96 1.09
N GLN A 198 -17.81 9.73 0.62
CA GLN A 198 -17.72 9.46 -0.81
C GLN A 198 -19.14 9.53 -1.41
N GLU A 199 -19.55 10.72 -1.83
CA GLU A 199 -20.76 10.92 -2.67
C GLU A 199 -20.54 10.43 -4.09
#